data_AF-A0A3B1D7Q5-F1
#
_entry.id   AF-A0A3B1D7Q5-F1
#
_cell.length_a   1.000
_cell.length_b   1.000
_cell.length_c   1.000
_cell.angle_alpha   90.00
_cell.angle_beta   90.00
_cell.angle_gamma   90.00
#
_symmetry.space_group_name_H-M   'P 1'
#
loop_
_entity.id
_entity.type
_entity.pdbx_description
1 polymer ?
#
loop_
_entity_poly.entity_id
_entity_poly.type
_entity_poly.pdbx_seq_one_letter_code
_entity_poly.pdbx_strand_id
1 'polypeptide(L)'
;ETYEEYQYPRDEKTKNSDLEEARADLDRIRTQNKINADAKQSALDTTTRQRDLKKERLDKLTEQVDLATIIAPTDGLVVYATSLGRGRDMMMMGGDGPLQVGREVRPNEMLIVLPDTTSMVASVRVHESLAGRVRPGQPVGITIDAMNSESFVGTVESVSVLPETGGWRDPNRREYIVRIAVDHDNADGKLKPSMRAEAEIMLGSVQDSLMVPIQAIFHEGPVRYVLVPQSSRYVRVPVKVGRMSDTYAQILAGIEEGDRVLLREPETGEQLADEWTPEQLEAVGIALDEEGKPIVTRRGADMMRMMRTPSATDSPPKGSKRGPNSSAKPEKTTAQETHTTQASDNAPTPEPPSSEAPLTSDETTAASKAEPQAEHAPATDTPAEGTE
;
A
#
# COMPACT_ATOMS: atom_id res chain seq x y z
N GLU A 1 -32.76 -17.21 -105.50
CA GLU A 1 -32.15 -18.55 -105.71
C GLU A 1 -30.64 -18.58 -105.40
N THR A 2 -29.70 -18.21 -106.30
CA THR A 2 -28.25 -18.41 -106.05
C THR A 2 -27.66 -17.63 -104.87
N TYR A 3 -28.18 -16.43 -104.59
CA TYR A 3 -27.76 -15.62 -103.45
C TYR A 3 -28.28 -16.18 -102.11
N GLU A 4 -29.54 -16.61 -102.09
CA GLU A 4 -30.24 -17.11 -100.90
C GLU A 4 -29.78 -18.52 -100.51
N GLU A 5 -29.48 -19.39 -101.49
CA GLU A 5 -29.11 -20.79 -101.21
C GLU A 5 -27.61 -20.98 -100.90
N TYR A 6 -26.72 -20.11 -101.40
CA TYR A 6 -25.27 -20.34 -101.30
C TYR A 6 -24.45 -19.18 -100.74
N GLN A 7 -24.71 -17.94 -101.14
CA GLN A 7 -23.91 -16.79 -100.67
C GLN A 7 -24.31 -16.35 -99.26
N TYR A 8 -25.61 -16.22 -99.00
CA TYR A 8 -26.15 -15.86 -97.69
C TYR A 8 -25.70 -16.81 -96.55
N PRO A 9 -25.87 -18.14 -96.64
CA PRO A 9 -25.45 -19.05 -95.56
C PRO A 9 -23.92 -19.11 -95.37
N ARG A 10 -23.14 -18.80 -96.42
CA ARG A 10 -21.68 -18.70 -96.31
C ARG A 10 -21.27 -17.44 -95.55
N ASP A 11 -21.83 -16.30 -95.93
CA ASP A 11 -21.55 -15.01 -95.30
C ASP A 11 -22.07 -14.97 -93.85
N GLU A 12 -23.21 -15.60 -93.57
CA GLU A 12 -23.74 -15.80 -92.21
C GLU A 12 -22.80 -16.66 -91.36
N LYS A 13 -22.28 -17.77 -91.89
CA LYS A 13 -21.28 -18.59 -91.19
C LYS A 13 -19.98 -17.84 -90.93
N THR A 14 -19.47 -17.08 -91.89
CA THR A 14 -18.27 -16.26 -91.70
C THR A 14 -18.50 -15.21 -90.62
N LYS A 15 -19.60 -14.44 -90.69
CA LYS A 15 -19.92 -13.44 -89.65
C LYS A 15 -20.17 -14.05 -88.28
N ASN A 16 -20.78 -15.23 -88.21
CA ASN A 16 -20.96 -15.95 -86.94
C ASN A 16 -19.62 -16.45 -86.39
N SER A 17 -18.73 -16.96 -87.23
CA SER A 17 -17.36 -17.34 -86.84
C SER A 17 -16.56 -16.14 -86.34
N ASP A 18 -16.60 -15.01 -87.05
CA ASP A 18 -15.93 -13.77 -86.66
C ASP A 18 -16.49 -13.24 -85.32
N LEU A 19 -17.80 -13.38 -85.11
CA LEU A 19 -18.47 -13.00 -83.87
C LEU A 19 -18.13 -13.94 -82.71
N GLU A 20 -17.98 -15.24 -82.95
CA GLU A 20 -17.51 -16.21 -81.94
C GLU A 20 -16.05 -15.96 -81.57
N GLU A 21 -15.18 -15.71 -82.55
CA GLU A 21 -13.77 -15.35 -82.34
C GLU A 21 -13.65 -14.06 -81.54
N ALA A 22 -14.36 -13.00 -81.93
CA ALA A 22 -14.37 -11.73 -81.21
C ALA A 22 -14.91 -11.87 -79.77
N ARG A 23 -15.90 -12.76 -79.53
CA ARG A 23 -16.39 -13.07 -78.18
C ARG A 23 -15.35 -13.82 -77.35
N ALA A 24 -14.70 -14.83 -77.93
CA ALA A 24 -13.65 -15.59 -77.25
C ALA A 24 -12.45 -14.71 -76.89
N ASP A 25 -12.05 -13.80 -77.79
CA ASP A 25 -11.00 -12.80 -77.54
C ASP A 25 -11.39 -11.84 -76.43
N LEU A 26 -12.63 -11.35 -76.44
CA LEU A 26 -13.17 -10.48 -75.41
C LEU A 26 -13.14 -11.19 -74.03
N ASP A 27 -13.60 -12.43 -73.95
CA ASP A 27 -13.60 -13.21 -72.72
C ASP A 27 -12.18 -13.54 -72.22
N ARG A 28 -11.25 -13.82 -73.13
CA ARG A 28 -9.83 -13.95 -72.82
C ARG A 28 -9.25 -12.64 -72.25
N ILE A 29 -9.55 -11.49 -72.85
CA ILE A 29 -9.09 -10.19 -72.36
C ILE A 29 -9.72 -9.87 -70.99
N ARG A 30 -11.00 -10.16 -70.80
CA ARG A 30 -11.70 -9.98 -69.50
C ARG A 30 -11.07 -10.84 -68.41
N THR A 31 -10.84 -12.12 -68.68
CA THR A 31 -10.21 -13.04 -67.72
C THR A 31 -8.78 -12.62 -67.40
N GLN A 32 -7.99 -12.23 -68.41
CA GLN A 32 -6.64 -11.70 -68.21
C GLN A 32 -6.66 -10.41 -67.36
N ASN A 33 -7.57 -9.48 -67.65
CA ASN A 33 -7.71 -8.24 -66.88
C ASN A 33 -8.13 -8.52 -65.44
N LYS A 34 -9.02 -9.50 -65.21
CA LYS A 34 -9.43 -9.93 -63.87
C LYS A 34 -8.24 -10.51 -63.10
N ILE A 35 -7.49 -11.45 -63.70
CA ILE A 35 -6.27 -12.02 -63.09
C ILE A 35 -5.27 -10.91 -62.76
N ASN A 36 -5.06 -9.97 -63.68
CA ASN A 36 -4.14 -8.85 -63.47
C ASN A 36 -4.62 -7.91 -62.34
N ALA A 37 -5.92 -7.68 -62.22
CA ALA A 37 -6.51 -6.87 -61.14
C ALA A 37 -6.39 -7.58 -59.78
N ASP A 38 -6.74 -8.88 -59.73
CA ASP A 38 -6.66 -9.70 -58.51
C ASP A 38 -5.19 -9.84 -58.03
N ALA A 39 -4.24 -9.99 -58.97
CA ALA A 39 -2.82 -10.00 -58.67
C ALA A 39 -2.33 -8.66 -58.10
N LYS A 40 -2.77 -7.53 -58.67
CA LYS A 40 -2.45 -6.19 -58.15
C LYS A 40 -3.06 -5.95 -56.77
N GLN A 41 -4.30 -6.39 -56.54
CA GLN A 41 -4.95 -6.26 -55.24
C GLN A 41 -4.20 -7.09 -54.18
N SER A 42 -3.84 -8.32 -54.51
CA SER A 42 -3.07 -9.19 -53.60
C SER A 42 -1.69 -8.61 -53.29
N ALA A 43 -1.04 -7.98 -54.28
CA ALA A 43 0.22 -7.26 -54.08
C ALA A 43 0.04 -6.06 -53.14
N LEU A 44 -1.02 -5.24 -53.34
CA LEU A 44 -1.36 -4.13 -52.45
C LEU A 44 -1.60 -4.59 -51.01
N ASP A 45 -2.38 -5.65 -50.81
CA ASP A 45 -2.66 -6.18 -49.48
C ASP A 45 -1.37 -6.66 -48.80
N THR A 46 -0.49 -7.31 -49.54
CA THR A 46 0.82 -7.77 -49.03
C THR A 46 1.71 -6.59 -48.64
N THR A 47 1.82 -5.58 -49.50
CA THR A 47 2.60 -4.36 -49.18
C THR A 47 1.99 -3.60 -48.01
N THR A 48 0.67 -3.56 -47.90
CA THR A 48 -0.04 -2.92 -46.78
C THR A 48 0.26 -3.64 -45.47
N ARG A 49 0.18 -4.97 -45.44
CA ARG A 49 0.57 -5.78 -44.27
C ARG A 49 2.04 -5.57 -43.90
N GLN A 50 2.94 -5.54 -44.88
CA GLN A 50 4.36 -5.27 -44.63
C GLN A 50 4.61 -3.87 -44.07
N ARG A 51 3.90 -2.85 -44.58
CA ARG A 51 3.93 -1.49 -44.04
C ARG A 51 3.44 -1.48 -42.59
N ASP A 52 2.35 -2.15 -42.29
CA ASP A 52 1.75 -2.16 -40.95
C ASP A 52 2.68 -2.83 -39.93
N LEU A 53 3.30 -3.95 -40.28
CA LEU A 53 4.33 -4.60 -39.45
C LEU A 53 5.54 -3.69 -39.20
N LYS A 54 6.01 -2.98 -40.24
CA LYS A 54 7.12 -2.02 -40.09
C LYS A 54 6.73 -0.83 -39.24
N LYS A 55 5.50 -0.36 -39.36
CA LYS A 55 4.96 0.74 -38.56
C LYS A 55 4.87 0.35 -37.09
N GLU A 56 4.28 -0.80 -36.77
CA GLU A 56 4.22 -1.30 -35.40
C GLU A 56 5.61 -1.45 -34.77
N ARG A 57 6.58 -1.93 -35.56
CA ARG A 57 7.98 -2.01 -35.10
C ARG A 57 8.60 -0.63 -34.85
N LEU A 58 8.29 0.36 -35.70
CA LEU A 58 8.76 1.73 -35.53
C LEU A 58 8.14 2.36 -34.28
N ASP A 59 6.85 2.17 -34.06
CA ASP A 59 6.14 2.68 -32.89
C ASP A 59 6.77 2.12 -31.61
N LYS A 60 7.01 0.79 -31.55
CA LYS A 60 7.73 0.14 -30.43
C LYS A 60 9.14 0.68 -30.21
N LEU A 61 9.90 0.92 -31.27
CA LEU A 61 11.26 1.47 -31.16
C LEU A 61 11.23 2.94 -30.70
N THR A 62 10.22 3.69 -31.11
CA THR A 62 10.03 5.09 -30.71
C THR A 62 9.71 5.16 -29.21
N GLU A 63 8.79 4.32 -28.72
CA GLU A 63 8.51 4.18 -27.29
C GLU A 63 9.76 3.81 -26.49
N GLN A 64 10.63 2.92 -27.00
CA GLN A 64 11.88 2.57 -26.34
C GLN A 64 12.87 3.74 -26.25
N VAL A 65 12.92 4.60 -27.27
CA VAL A 65 13.75 5.81 -27.26
C VAL A 65 13.21 6.83 -26.26
N ASP A 66 11.89 7.00 -26.20
CA ASP A 66 11.26 7.90 -25.23
C ASP A 66 11.53 7.45 -23.79
N LEU A 67 11.48 6.13 -23.53
CA LEU A 67 11.81 5.54 -22.24
C LEU A 67 13.29 5.62 -21.86
N ALA A 68 14.19 5.90 -22.81
CA ALA A 68 15.61 6.12 -22.52
C ALA A 68 15.86 7.45 -21.79
N THR A 69 14.88 8.36 -21.80
CA THR A 69 14.93 9.61 -21.05
C THR A 69 13.96 9.56 -19.88
N ILE A 70 14.50 9.42 -18.66
CA ILE A 70 13.68 9.41 -17.44
C ILE A 70 13.49 10.86 -16.96
N ILE A 71 12.24 11.32 -16.98
CA ILE A 71 11.84 12.62 -16.44
C ILE A 71 11.24 12.48 -15.04
N ALA A 72 11.46 13.49 -14.19
CA ALA A 72 10.82 13.55 -12.88
C ALA A 72 9.33 13.93 -13.04
N PRO A 73 8.39 13.18 -12.44
CA PRO A 73 6.96 13.51 -12.52
C PRO A 73 6.56 14.72 -11.67
N THR A 74 7.33 15.02 -10.62
CA THR A 74 7.10 16.11 -9.68
C THR A 74 8.42 16.73 -9.27
N ASP A 75 8.40 18.00 -8.87
CA ASP A 75 9.52 18.62 -8.18
C ASP A 75 9.71 17.98 -6.80
N GLY A 76 10.94 17.90 -6.31
CA GLY A 76 11.20 17.32 -4.99
C GLY A 76 12.64 16.95 -4.71
N LEU A 77 12.86 16.28 -3.58
CA LEU A 77 14.16 15.76 -3.19
C LEU A 77 14.49 14.52 -4.02
N VAL A 78 15.68 14.47 -4.61
CA VAL A 78 16.16 13.28 -5.35
C VAL A 78 16.94 12.37 -4.39
N VAL A 79 16.45 11.16 -4.17
CA VAL A 79 17.15 10.14 -3.38
C VAL A 79 17.54 8.97 -4.28
N TYR A 80 18.83 8.70 -4.38
CA TYR A 80 19.32 7.52 -5.12
C TYR A 80 18.96 6.24 -4.38
N ALA A 81 18.48 5.22 -5.11
CA ALA A 81 18.07 3.94 -4.53
C ALA A 81 19.21 3.24 -3.77
N THR A 82 20.45 3.47 -4.18
CA THR A 82 21.66 2.95 -3.52
C THR A 82 21.83 3.47 -2.10
N SER A 83 21.24 4.61 -1.76
CA SER A 83 21.25 5.18 -0.41
C SER A 83 20.15 4.61 0.49
N LEU A 84 19.13 3.96 -0.08
CA LEU A 84 18.00 3.36 0.67
C LEU A 84 18.24 1.87 1.00
N GLY A 85 19.11 1.20 0.26
CA GLY A 85 19.42 -0.22 0.46
C GLY A 85 20.07 -0.48 1.81
N ARG A 86 19.32 -1.06 2.76
CA ARG A 86 19.92 -1.73 3.92
C ARG A 86 20.80 -2.85 3.41
N GLY A 87 22.05 -2.93 3.89
CA GLY A 87 23.14 -3.75 3.34
C GLY A 87 22.93 -5.26 3.15
N ARG A 88 21.73 -5.81 3.37
CA ARG A 88 21.38 -7.20 3.03
C ARG A 88 20.91 -7.38 1.58
N ASP A 89 20.22 -6.41 1.00
CA ASP A 89 19.76 -6.49 -0.41
C ASP A 89 20.90 -6.18 -1.39
N MET A 90 21.86 -5.33 -0.98
CA MET A 90 23.11 -5.05 -1.70
C MET A 90 24.03 -6.27 -1.88
N MET A 91 23.91 -7.29 -1.01
CA MET A 91 24.82 -8.45 -1.04
C MET A 91 24.29 -9.60 -1.92
N MET A 92 22.99 -9.62 -2.22
CA MET A 92 22.35 -10.62 -3.09
C MET A 92 22.12 -10.12 -4.52
N MET A 93 22.14 -8.79 -4.72
CA MET A 93 22.07 -8.16 -6.04
C MET A 93 23.51 -7.89 -6.48
N GLY A 94 24.04 -8.68 -7.42
CA GLY A 94 25.43 -8.59 -7.85
C GLY A 94 25.88 -7.19 -8.27
N GLY A 95 26.48 -6.46 -7.34
CA GLY A 95 27.76 -5.79 -7.53
C GLY A 95 27.86 -4.51 -8.38
N ASP A 96 26.80 -3.99 -8.99
CA ASP A 96 26.89 -2.70 -9.67
C ASP A 96 26.57 -1.59 -8.67
N GLY A 97 27.61 -0.98 -8.08
CA GLY A 97 27.57 -0.05 -6.93
C GLY A 97 26.59 1.13 -7.02
N PRO A 98 26.98 2.39 -6.72
CA PRO A 98 26.06 3.51 -6.87
C PRO A 98 25.67 3.72 -8.34
N LEU A 99 24.55 4.42 -8.60
CA LEU A 99 24.19 4.84 -9.96
C LEU A 99 25.28 5.79 -10.49
N GLN A 100 25.90 5.44 -11.60
CA GLN A 100 27.00 6.20 -12.21
C GLN A 100 26.96 6.14 -13.73
N VAL A 101 27.56 7.14 -14.39
CA VAL A 101 27.63 7.18 -15.85
C VAL A 101 28.37 5.95 -16.37
N GLY A 102 27.80 5.27 -17.37
CA GLY A 102 28.35 4.04 -17.95
C GLY A 102 27.88 2.74 -17.27
N ARG A 103 27.06 2.82 -16.22
CA ARG A 103 26.40 1.64 -15.64
C ARG A 103 25.26 1.16 -16.54
N GLU A 104 25.15 -0.15 -16.69
CA GLU A 104 24.00 -0.80 -17.30
C GLU A 104 22.82 -0.79 -16.32
N VAL A 105 21.66 -0.33 -16.78
CA VAL A 105 20.41 -0.33 -16.00
C VAL A 105 19.40 -1.25 -16.68
N ARG A 106 18.64 -2.00 -15.88
CA ARG A 106 17.64 -2.94 -16.40
C ARG A 106 16.22 -2.38 -16.30
N PRO A 107 15.28 -2.84 -17.16
CA PRO A 107 13.87 -2.53 -16.99
C PRO A 107 13.38 -2.93 -15.59
N ASN A 108 12.53 -2.09 -14.98
CA ASN A 108 11.99 -2.24 -13.63
C ASN A 108 13.02 -2.19 -12.48
N GLU A 109 14.26 -1.77 -12.74
CA GLU A 109 15.23 -1.48 -11.69
C GLU A 109 14.91 -0.15 -11.00
N MET A 110 14.91 -0.13 -9.67
CA MET A 110 14.72 1.11 -8.91
C MET A 110 16.00 1.93 -8.94
N LEU A 111 15.99 3.08 -9.63
CA LEU A 111 17.15 3.96 -9.75
C LEU A 111 17.09 5.13 -8.76
N ILE A 112 15.94 5.81 -8.72
CA ILE A 112 15.73 7.06 -7.99
C ILE A 112 14.38 7.00 -7.30
N VAL A 113 14.30 7.56 -6.10
CA VAL A 113 13.06 7.80 -5.36
C VAL A 113 12.90 9.29 -5.17
N LEU A 114 11.72 9.80 -5.52
CA LEU A 114 11.29 11.18 -5.26
C LEU A 114 10.27 11.16 -4.11
N PRO A 115 10.72 11.29 -2.85
CA PRO A 115 9.79 11.48 -1.75
C PRO A 115 9.14 12.86 -1.85
N ASP A 116 7.82 12.87 -1.68
CA ASP A 116 7.08 14.10 -1.39
C ASP A 116 7.45 14.57 0.03
N THR A 117 7.95 15.79 0.13
CA THR A 117 8.37 16.41 1.40
C THR A 117 7.40 17.47 1.90
N THR A 118 6.33 17.74 1.14
CA THR A 118 5.31 18.73 1.46
C THR A 118 4.47 18.29 2.65
N SER A 119 4.03 17.02 2.65
CA SER A 119 3.30 16.39 3.75
C SER A 119 4.18 15.35 4.46
N MET A 120 4.49 15.59 5.73
CA MET A 120 5.31 14.68 6.53
C MET A 120 4.43 13.76 7.39
N VAL A 121 4.80 12.47 7.43
CA VAL A 121 4.15 11.46 8.26
C VAL A 121 5.17 10.85 9.21
N ALA A 122 4.89 10.91 10.51
CA ALA A 122 5.65 10.22 11.53
C ALA A 122 5.12 8.79 11.71
N SER A 123 5.99 7.80 11.54
CA SER A 123 5.67 6.39 11.78
C SER A 123 6.22 5.98 13.15
N VAL A 124 5.31 5.70 14.09
CA VAL A 124 5.66 5.38 15.47
C VAL A 124 5.23 3.96 15.80
N ARG A 125 6.06 3.24 16.56
CA ARG A 125 5.78 1.86 16.97
C ARG A 125 5.20 1.86 18.38
N VAL A 126 3.97 1.35 18.50
CA VAL A 126 3.23 1.29 19.77
C VAL A 126 3.02 -0.15 20.18
N HIS A 127 3.28 -0.47 21.45
CA HIS A 127 3.12 -1.81 21.98
C HIS A 127 1.64 -2.27 21.93
N GLU A 128 1.38 -3.56 21.67
CA GLU A 128 0.03 -4.14 21.56
C GLU A 128 -0.89 -3.81 22.75
N SER A 129 -0.34 -3.77 23.97
CA SER A 129 -1.09 -3.42 25.19
C SER A 129 -1.69 -2.01 25.18
N LEU A 130 -1.09 -1.09 24.41
CA LEU A 130 -1.53 0.30 24.27
C LEU A 130 -2.23 0.56 22.94
N ALA A 131 -1.93 -0.22 21.90
CA ALA A 131 -2.52 -0.08 20.57
C ALA A 131 -4.05 -0.08 20.59
N GLY A 132 -4.69 -0.88 21.45
CA GLY A 132 -6.15 -0.90 21.60
C GLY A 132 -6.78 0.37 22.18
N ARG A 133 -5.98 1.31 22.72
CA ARG A 133 -6.45 2.60 23.23
C ARG A 133 -6.23 3.76 22.24
N VAL A 134 -5.36 3.57 21.25
CA VAL A 134 -5.07 4.56 20.22
C VAL A 134 -6.19 4.55 19.18
N ARG A 135 -6.66 5.74 18.80
CA ARG A 135 -7.72 5.90 17.80
C ARG A 135 -7.34 6.98 16.79
N PRO A 136 -7.76 6.85 15.51
CA PRO A 136 -7.65 7.93 14.54
C PRO A 136 -8.30 9.22 15.07
N GLY A 137 -7.68 10.36 14.77
CA GLY A 137 -8.12 11.69 15.20
C GLY A 137 -7.62 12.14 16.58
N GLN A 138 -6.83 11.33 17.30
CA GLN A 138 -6.22 11.76 18.55
C GLN A 138 -5.12 12.80 18.29
N PRO A 139 -5.03 13.86 19.12
CA PRO A 139 -3.94 14.83 19.03
C PRO A 139 -2.64 14.22 19.57
N VAL A 140 -1.54 14.56 18.90
CA VAL A 140 -0.20 14.06 19.20
C VAL A 140 0.76 15.25 19.26
N GLY A 141 1.60 15.30 20.30
CA GLY A 141 2.79 16.14 20.33
C GLY A 141 3.97 15.37 19.74
N ILE A 142 4.66 15.93 18.76
CA ILE A 142 5.80 15.31 18.08
C ILE A 142 7.04 16.15 18.36
N THR A 143 8.07 15.54 18.91
CA THR A 143 9.35 16.20 19.21
C THR A 143 10.45 15.59 18.36
N ILE A 144 11.23 16.43 17.69
CA ILE A 144 12.28 15.98 16.78
C ILE A 144 13.65 16.24 17.41
N ASP A 145 14.37 15.16 17.70
CA ASP A 145 15.68 15.19 18.38
C ASP A 145 16.71 16.04 17.62
N ALA A 146 16.70 15.93 16.29
CA ALA A 146 17.61 16.65 15.42
C ALA A 146 17.29 18.17 15.24
N MET A 147 16.20 18.68 15.83
CA MET A 147 15.78 20.08 15.72
C MET A 147 15.63 20.74 17.11
N ASN A 148 16.65 20.66 17.97
CA ASN A 148 16.66 21.29 19.30
C ASN A 148 15.38 21.00 20.14
N SER A 149 14.75 19.84 19.92
CA SER A 149 13.48 19.46 20.55
C SER A 149 12.32 20.43 20.28
N GLU A 150 12.26 21.03 19.10
CA GLU A 150 11.03 21.72 18.64
C GLU A 150 9.85 20.75 18.66
N SER A 151 8.73 21.23 19.23
CA SER A 151 7.49 20.47 19.34
C SER A 151 6.54 20.86 18.22
N PHE A 152 6.05 19.85 17.52
CA PHE A 152 5.07 19.94 16.45
C PHE A 152 3.77 19.30 16.91
N VAL A 153 2.65 19.80 16.41
CA VAL A 153 1.35 19.18 16.62
C VAL A 153 1.04 18.30 15.42
N GLY A 154 0.43 17.14 15.69
CA GLY A 154 -0.05 16.26 14.65
C GLY A 154 -1.29 15.50 15.09
N THR A 155 -1.86 14.77 14.14
CA THR A 155 -3.07 14.00 14.33
C THR A 155 -2.85 12.56 13.92
N VAL A 156 -3.35 11.60 14.71
CA VAL A 156 -3.29 10.17 14.32
C VAL A 156 -4.14 9.94 13.08
N GLU A 157 -3.50 9.58 11.97
CA GLU A 157 -4.16 9.27 10.70
C GLU A 157 -4.71 7.85 10.71
N SER A 158 -3.85 6.88 11.04
CA SER A 158 -4.22 5.46 11.01
C SER A 158 -3.35 4.61 11.94
N VAL A 159 -3.91 3.48 12.35
CA VAL A 159 -3.22 2.44 13.09
C VAL A 159 -3.19 1.20 12.20
N SER A 160 -2.00 0.64 11.97
CA SER A 160 -1.84 -0.59 11.20
C SER A 160 -2.66 -1.71 11.82
N VAL A 161 -3.27 -2.55 10.97
CA VAL A 161 -4.10 -3.68 11.42
C VAL A 161 -3.25 -4.88 11.84
N LEU A 162 -2.04 -4.98 11.30
CA LEU A 162 -1.10 -6.06 11.59
C LEU A 162 0.02 -5.57 12.51
N PRO A 163 0.36 -6.32 13.57
CA PRO A 163 1.53 -6.04 14.37
C PRO A 163 2.80 -6.45 13.62
N GLU A 164 3.84 -5.65 13.72
CA GLU A 164 5.20 -6.05 13.41
C GLU A 164 5.79 -6.81 14.61
N THR A 165 6.43 -7.93 14.30
CA THR A 165 7.20 -8.69 15.29
C THR A 165 8.56 -8.02 15.48
N GLY A 166 9.08 -8.00 16.72
CA GLY A 166 10.40 -7.45 17.10
C GLY A 166 11.64 -8.13 16.48
N GLY A 167 11.50 -8.81 15.34
CA GLY A 167 12.54 -9.56 14.66
C GLY A 167 12.90 -10.87 15.37
N TRP A 168 14.01 -11.47 14.96
CA TRP A 168 14.48 -12.77 15.48
C TRP A 168 14.91 -12.73 16.95
N ARG A 169 15.27 -11.55 17.47
CA ARG A 169 15.75 -11.37 18.86
C ARG A 169 14.63 -11.33 19.89
N ASP A 170 13.44 -10.85 19.54
CA ASP A 170 12.29 -10.75 20.44
C ASP A 170 10.98 -11.12 19.70
N PRO A 171 10.73 -12.41 19.45
CA PRO A 171 9.55 -12.86 18.69
C PRO A 171 8.21 -12.62 19.41
N ASN A 172 8.24 -12.34 20.71
CA ASN A 172 7.04 -12.07 21.50
C ASN A 172 6.68 -10.56 21.55
N ARG A 173 7.57 -9.67 21.09
CA ARG A 173 7.31 -8.23 21.04
C ARG A 173 6.43 -7.95 19.82
N ARG A 174 5.20 -7.53 20.08
CA ARG A 174 4.22 -7.13 19.06
C ARG A 174 4.01 -5.63 19.12
N GLU A 175 4.43 -4.95 18.06
CA GLU A 175 4.33 -3.50 17.91
C GLU A 175 3.43 -3.17 16.72
N TYR A 176 2.45 -2.31 16.93
CA TYR A 176 1.63 -1.77 15.85
C TYR A 176 2.24 -0.46 15.36
N ILE A 177 2.32 -0.28 14.05
CA ILE A 177 2.72 0.99 13.47
C ILE A 177 1.53 1.95 13.51
N VAL A 178 1.72 3.12 14.08
CA VAL A 178 0.77 4.24 14.06
C VAL A 178 1.35 5.30 13.14
N ARG A 179 0.54 5.74 12.16
CA ARG A 179 0.87 6.84 11.27
C ARG A 179 0.25 8.12 11.80
N ILE A 180 1.08 9.14 11.95
CA ILE A 180 0.71 10.43 12.51
C ILE A 180 1.01 11.47 11.44
N ALA A 181 -0.02 12.17 10.99
CA ALA A 181 0.13 13.30 10.08
C ALA A 181 0.63 14.50 10.89
N VAL A 182 1.69 15.15 10.43
CA VAL A 182 2.20 16.37 11.05
C VAL A 182 1.39 17.54 10.51
N ASP A 183 0.73 18.30 11.38
CA ASP A 183 -0.12 19.44 11.02
C ASP A 183 0.74 20.70 10.78
N HIS A 184 1.83 20.55 10.04
CA HIS A 184 2.77 21.63 9.71
C HIS A 184 3.29 21.45 8.28
N ASP A 185 3.06 22.47 7.45
CA ASP A 185 3.63 22.52 6.11
C ASP A 185 5.16 22.65 6.22
N ASN A 186 5.88 21.68 5.65
CA ASN A 186 7.34 21.69 5.64
C ASN A 186 7.91 22.66 4.58
N ALA A 187 7.36 23.87 4.50
CA ALA A 187 7.74 24.88 3.52
C ALA A 187 9.22 25.31 3.66
N ASP A 188 9.75 25.27 4.89
CA ASP A 188 11.15 25.61 5.18
C ASP A 188 12.15 24.49 4.81
N GLY A 189 11.66 23.29 4.43
CA GLY A 189 12.51 22.13 4.13
C GLY A 189 13.35 21.62 5.31
N LYS A 190 12.99 22.01 6.54
CA LYS A 190 13.70 21.64 7.77
C LYS A 190 13.46 20.19 8.15
N LEU A 191 12.24 19.69 7.92
CA LEU A 191 11.89 18.29 8.16
C LEU A 191 12.40 17.45 6.99
N LYS A 192 13.27 16.49 7.31
CA LYS A 192 13.80 15.54 6.34
C LYS A 192 13.21 14.15 6.60
N PRO A 193 12.98 13.37 5.54
CA PRO A 193 12.66 11.96 5.69
C PRO A 193 13.72 11.24 6.53
N SER A 194 13.31 10.18 7.23
CA SER A 194 14.18 9.34 8.06
C SER A 194 14.78 10.01 9.31
N MET A 195 14.30 11.20 9.71
CA MET A 195 14.63 11.76 11.03
C MET A 195 13.97 10.96 12.16
N ARG A 196 14.65 10.92 13.32
CA ARG A 196 14.09 10.32 14.53
C ARG A 196 13.16 11.33 15.21
N ALA A 197 11.94 10.89 15.49
CA ALA A 197 10.95 11.65 16.23
C ALA A 197 10.46 10.86 17.45
N GLU A 198 10.15 11.58 18.50
CA GLU A 198 9.41 11.12 19.67
C GLU A 198 7.98 11.64 19.56
N ALA A 199 7.00 10.82 19.91
CA ALA A 199 5.60 11.18 19.78
C ALA A 199 4.84 10.85 21.07
N GLU A 200 4.16 11.86 21.60
CA GLU A 200 3.29 11.75 22.76
C GLU A 200 1.83 11.79 22.29
N ILE A 201 1.19 10.61 22.28
CA ILE A 201 -0.21 10.45 21.87
C ILE A 201 -1.11 10.69 23.07
N MET A 202 -1.98 11.69 23.01
CA MET A 202 -2.96 11.95 24.06
C MET A 202 -4.14 10.97 23.98
N LEU A 203 -4.15 9.95 24.85
CA LEU A 203 -5.23 8.94 24.92
C LEU A 203 -6.56 9.48 25.45
N GLY A 204 -6.53 10.62 26.13
CA GLY A 204 -7.70 11.35 26.57
C GLY A 204 -7.37 12.31 27.71
N SER A 205 -8.15 13.38 27.80
CA SER A 205 -8.10 14.36 28.86
C SER A 205 -9.37 14.27 29.71
N VAL A 206 -9.23 14.51 31.01
CA VAL A 206 -10.36 14.71 31.91
C VAL A 206 -10.23 16.14 32.44
N GLN A 207 -11.21 16.97 32.13
CA GLN A 207 -11.30 18.33 32.68
C GLN A 207 -12.06 18.30 34.00
N ASP A 208 -11.76 19.26 34.88
CA ASP A 208 -12.47 19.48 36.14
C ASP A 208 -12.57 18.24 37.03
N SER A 209 -11.44 17.57 37.28
CA SER A 209 -11.39 16.37 38.12
C SER A 209 -10.50 16.53 39.34
N LEU A 210 -10.94 16.02 40.49
CA LEU A 210 -10.12 15.90 41.68
C LEU A 210 -8.99 14.89 41.42
N MET A 211 -7.75 15.33 41.61
CA MET A 211 -6.56 14.55 41.32
C MET A 211 -5.61 14.55 42.50
N VAL A 212 -5.05 13.37 42.77
CA VAL A 212 -4.13 13.12 43.88
C VAL A 212 -2.83 12.52 43.31
N PRO A 213 -1.65 12.92 43.80
CA PRO A 213 -0.39 12.27 43.40
C PRO A 213 -0.45 10.77 43.67
N ILE A 214 0.06 9.96 42.75
CA ILE A 214 -0.02 8.48 42.87
C ILE A 214 0.65 7.97 44.14
N GLN A 215 1.65 8.70 44.65
CA GLN A 215 2.37 8.39 45.89
C GLN A 215 1.48 8.43 47.15
N ALA A 216 0.38 9.18 47.12
CA ALA A 216 -0.57 9.25 48.24
C ALA A 216 -1.62 8.13 48.24
N ILE A 217 -1.63 7.27 47.22
CA ILE A 217 -2.62 6.19 47.08
C ILE A 217 -2.01 4.89 47.59
N PHE A 218 -2.51 4.45 48.73
CA PHE A 218 -2.13 3.18 49.35
C PHE A 218 -3.13 2.10 48.97
N HIS A 219 -2.67 0.84 49.01
CA HIS A 219 -3.49 -0.32 48.67
C HIS A 219 -3.39 -1.34 49.80
N GLU A 220 -4.55 -1.81 50.25
CA GLU A 220 -4.66 -2.89 51.23
C GLU A 220 -5.65 -3.92 50.67
N GLY A 221 -5.09 -4.99 50.10
CA GLY A 221 -5.84 -5.97 49.33
C GLY A 221 -6.55 -5.34 48.12
N PRO A 222 -7.89 -5.46 48.00
CA PRO A 222 -8.65 -4.88 46.90
C PRO A 222 -9.05 -3.41 47.15
N VAL A 223 -8.83 -2.87 48.34
CA VAL A 223 -9.23 -1.50 48.71
C VAL A 223 -8.08 -0.54 48.45
N ARG A 224 -8.36 0.53 47.70
CA ARG A 224 -7.46 1.68 47.56
C ARG A 224 -7.89 2.74 48.55
N TYR A 225 -6.95 3.32 49.27
CA TYR A 225 -7.25 4.34 50.28
C TYR A 225 -6.20 5.45 50.27
N VAL A 226 -6.59 6.60 50.80
CA VAL A 226 -5.71 7.74 51.08
C VAL A 226 -5.73 8.02 52.57
N LEU A 227 -4.69 8.69 53.06
CA LEU A 227 -4.56 9.06 54.46
C LEU A 227 -4.81 10.56 54.61
N VAL A 228 -5.87 10.90 55.35
CA VAL A 228 -6.28 12.29 55.61
C VAL A 228 -5.97 12.63 57.08
N PRO A 229 -5.39 13.81 57.38
CA PRO A 229 -5.09 14.20 58.75
C PRO A 229 -6.39 14.50 59.51
N GLN A 230 -6.58 13.83 60.65
CA GLN A 230 -7.65 14.10 61.59
C GLN A 230 -7.05 14.37 62.98
N SER A 231 -7.09 15.64 63.39
CA SER A 231 -6.44 16.14 64.61
C SER A 231 -4.93 15.87 64.65
N SER A 232 -4.47 14.85 65.40
CA SER A 232 -3.06 14.50 65.58
C SER A 232 -2.67 13.16 64.94
N ARG A 233 -3.60 12.49 64.25
CA ARG A 233 -3.39 11.21 63.58
C ARG A 233 -3.90 11.23 62.14
N TYR A 234 -3.58 10.19 61.39
CA TYR A 234 -4.08 9.99 60.02
C TYR A 234 -5.13 8.91 59.97
N VAL A 235 -6.23 9.17 59.26
CA VAL A 235 -7.33 8.22 59.05
C VAL A 235 -7.30 7.68 57.63
N ARG A 236 -7.53 6.37 57.50
CA ARG A 236 -7.61 5.68 56.21
C ARG A 236 -8.99 5.93 55.60
N VAL A 237 -9.03 6.63 54.48
CA VAL A 237 -10.26 6.92 53.75
C VAL A 237 -10.23 6.13 52.43
N PRO A 238 -11.13 5.16 52.21
CA PRO A 238 -11.18 4.43 50.97
C PRO A 238 -11.55 5.37 49.82
N VAL A 239 -10.91 5.20 48.67
CA VAL A 239 -11.13 6.05 47.49
C VAL A 239 -11.40 5.23 46.23
N LYS A 240 -12.29 5.77 45.39
CA LYS A 240 -12.55 5.23 44.06
C LYS A 240 -11.67 5.92 43.04
N VAL A 241 -10.64 5.21 42.58
CA VAL A 241 -9.70 5.74 41.58
C VAL A 241 -10.27 5.55 40.16
N GLY A 242 -10.27 6.62 39.37
CA GLY A 242 -10.66 6.65 37.97
C GLY A 242 -9.48 6.45 37.01
N ARG A 243 -9.28 7.40 36.09
CA ARG A 243 -8.10 7.41 35.21
C ARG A 243 -6.84 7.73 35.99
N MET A 244 -5.71 7.23 35.52
CA MET A 244 -4.41 7.44 36.14
C MET A 244 -3.40 7.80 35.05
N SER A 245 -2.58 8.80 35.32
CA SER A 245 -1.38 9.18 34.57
C SER A 245 -0.16 8.56 35.24
N ASP A 246 1.06 8.96 34.88
CA ASP A 246 2.28 8.50 35.54
C ASP A 246 2.59 9.26 36.84
N THR A 247 1.95 10.43 37.03
CA THR A 247 2.18 11.32 38.18
C THR A 247 0.95 11.47 39.08
N TYR A 248 -0.24 11.53 38.50
CA TYR A 248 -1.50 11.77 39.21
C TYR A 248 -2.54 10.69 38.91
N ALA A 249 -3.43 10.44 39.86
CA ALA A 249 -4.63 9.65 39.65
C ALA A 249 -5.89 10.48 39.95
N GLN A 250 -6.90 10.27 39.12
CA GLN A 250 -8.22 10.85 39.28
C GLN A 250 -8.96 10.15 40.43
N ILE A 251 -9.57 10.92 41.32
CA ILE A 251 -10.45 10.41 42.36
C ILE A 251 -11.91 10.69 41.99
N LEU A 252 -12.74 9.63 41.98
CA LEU A 252 -14.17 9.69 41.67
C LEU A 252 -15.04 9.78 42.93
N ALA A 253 -14.56 9.25 44.05
CA ALA A 253 -15.26 9.25 45.33
C ALA A 253 -14.28 9.01 46.50
N GLY A 254 -14.64 9.50 47.68
CA GLY A 254 -13.95 9.22 48.96
C GLY A 254 -13.36 10.46 49.63
N ILE A 255 -12.94 11.46 48.85
CA ILE A 255 -12.39 12.73 49.35
C ILE A 255 -12.97 13.91 48.57
N GLU A 256 -12.93 15.09 49.18
CA GLU A 256 -13.43 16.34 48.61
C GLU A 256 -12.30 17.30 48.24
N GLU A 257 -12.63 18.36 47.50
CA GLU A 257 -11.68 19.40 47.15
C GLU A 257 -11.22 20.16 48.41
N GLY A 258 -9.91 20.31 48.57
CA GLY A 258 -9.30 20.96 49.73
C GLY A 258 -8.81 19.99 50.82
N ASP A 259 -9.14 18.70 50.73
CA ASP A 259 -8.61 17.69 51.64
C ASP A 259 -7.09 17.53 51.49
N ARG A 260 -6.41 17.47 52.63
CA ARG A 260 -4.96 17.22 52.67
C ARG A 260 -4.71 15.72 52.71
N VAL A 261 -3.83 15.24 51.84
CA VAL A 261 -3.46 13.82 51.77
C VAL A 261 -1.99 13.64 52.09
N LEU A 262 -1.67 12.54 52.76
CA LEU A 262 -0.29 12.20 53.10
C LEU A 262 0.40 11.50 51.91
N LEU A 263 1.57 12.01 51.52
CA LEU A 263 2.38 11.45 50.42
C LEU A 263 3.28 10.29 50.83
N ARG A 264 3.50 10.10 52.13
CA ARG A 264 4.35 9.05 52.69
C ARG A 264 3.51 8.00 53.39
N GLU A 265 4.03 6.78 53.46
CA GLU A 265 3.49 5.79 54.37
C GLU A 265 3.79 6.25 55.82
N PRO A 266 2.77 6.43 56.66
CA PRO A 266 2.97 6.87 58.05
C PRO A 266 3.47 5.69 58.90
N GLU A 267 4.20 6.01 59.97
CA GLU A 267 4.69 5.01 60.91
C GLU A 267 3.54 4.40 61.72
N THR A 268 3.68 3.16 62.20
CA THR A 268 2.64 2.36 62.87
C THR A 268 1.94 3.08 64.04
N GLY A 269 2.55 4.12 64.64
CA GLY A 269 1.98 4.93 65.73
C GLY A 269 1.20 6.19 65.31
N GLU A 270 1.30 6.62 64.05
CA GLU A 270 0.66 7.85 63.53
C GLU A 270 -0.70 7.57 62.86
N GLN A 271 -1.00 6.32 62.52
CA GLN A 271 -2.28 5.91 61.96
C GLN A 271 -3.31 5.63 63.05
N LEU A 272 -4.55 6.07 62.82
CA LEU A 272 -5.70 5.58 63.55
C LEU A 272 -6.05 4.19 62.97
N ALA A 273 -5.94 3.14 63.77
CA ALA A 273 -6.24 1.76 63.37
C ALA A 273 -7.75 1.48 63.43
N ASP A 274 -8.55 2.41 62.91
CA ASP A 274 -10.00 2.20 62.82
C ASP A 274 -10.29 1.30 61.62
N GLU A 275 -11.08 0.24 61.86
CA GLU A 275 -11.62 -0.59 60.78
C GLU A 275 -12.54 0.26 59.90
N TRP A 276 -12.47 0.07 58.59
CA TRP A 276 -13.29 0.84 57.65
C TRP A 276 -14.78 0.67 57.94
N THR A 277 -15.50 1.78 58.01
CA THR A 277 -16.95 1.70 58.18
C THR A 277 -17.61 1.13 56.92
N PRO A 278 -18.68 0.31 57.05
CA PRO A 278 -19.37 -0.28 55.90
C PRO A 278 -19.86 0.77 54.88
N GLU A 279 -20.26 1.95 55.35
CA GLU A 279 -20.73 3.07 54.53
C GLU A 279 -19.63 3.63 53.62
N GLN A 280 -18.39 3.73 54.11
CA GLN A 280 -17.24 4.21 53.34
C GLN A 280 -16.83 3.21 52.25
N LEU A 281 -16.93 1.91 52.52
CA LEU A 281 -16.67 0.87 51.52
C LEU A 281 -17.74 0.84 50.44
N GLU A 282 -19.01 1.01 50.82
CA GLU A 282 -20.13 1.07 49.88
C GLU A 282 -20.04 2.29 48.95
N ALA A 283 -19.65 3.46 49.47
CA ALA A 283 -19.44 4.69 48.69
C ALA A 283 -18.39 4.51 47.57
N VAL A 284 -17.41 3.63 47.78
CA VAL A 284 -16.36 3.29 46.82
C VAL A 284 -16.74 2.11 45.90
N GLY A 285 -17.86 1.44 46.20
CA GLY A 285 -18.40 0.31 45.43
C GLY A 285 -17.81 -1.05 45.81
N ILE A 286 -17.29 -1.19 47.02
CA ILE A 286 -16.72 -2.41 47.57
C ILE A 286 -17.71 -2.97 48.60
N ALA A 287 -18.12 -4.23 48.47
CA ALA A 287 -18.98 -4.87 49.49
C ALA A 287 -18.16 -5.84 50.33
N LEU A 288 -18.62 -6.09 51.54
CA LEU A 288 -18.03 -7.08 52.45
C LEU A 288 -18.62 -8.46 52.13
N ASP A 289 -17.80 -9.52 52.11
CA ASP A 289 -18.28 -10.90 52.09
C ASP A 289 -18.82 -11.32 53.47
N GLU A 290 -19.41 -12.51 53.57
CA GLU A 290 -19.96 -13.05 54.83
C GLU A 290 -18.89 -13.25 55.94
N GLU A 291 -17.61 -13.07 55.60
CA GLU A 291 -16.44 -13.22 56.47
C GLU A 291 -15.77 -11.86 56.79
N GLY A 292 -16.37 -10.73 56.37
CA GLY A 292 -15.88 -9.39 56.66
C GLY A 292 -14.69 -8.93 55.80
N LYS A 293 -14.36 -9.63 54.72
CA LYS A 293 -13.33 -9.21 53.77
C LYS A 293 -13.95 -8.42 52.61
N PRO A 294 -13.29 -7.34 52.17
CA PRO A 294 -13.75 -6.56 51.04
C PRO A 294 -13.66 -7.38 49.74
N ILE A 295 -14.78 -7.59 49.07
CA ILE A 295 -14.90 -8.22 47.75
C ILE A 295 -15.43 -7.22 46.72
N VAL A 296 -14.84 -7.22 45.53
CA VAL A 296 -15.31 -6.38 44.41
C VAL A 296 -16.62 -6.98 43.88
N THR A 297 -17.74 -6.29 44.07
CA THR A 297 -19.05 -6.80 43.63
C THR A 297 -19.21 -6.77 42.11
N ARG A 298 -19.79 -7.85 41.55
CA ARG A 298 -20.09 -7.97 40.10
C ARG A 298 -21.00 -6.86 39.56
N ARG A 299 -21.78 -6.17 40.40
CA ARG A 299 -22.58 -5.01 39.98
C ARG A 299 -21.72 -3.84 39.49
N GLY A 300 -20.48 -3.70 39.98
CA GLY A 300 -19.49 -2.77 39.44
C GLY A 300 -18.89 -3.23 38.10
N ALA A 301 -18.81 -4.54 37.86
CA ALA A 301 -18.26 -5.11 36.63
C ALA A 301 -19.18 -4.96 35.41
N ASP A 302 -20.51 -5.01 35.60
CA ASP A 302 -21.48 -4.81 34.50
C ASP A 302 -21.63 -3.34 34.10
N MET A 303 -21.52 -2.38 35.04
CA MET A 303 -21.40 -0.95 34.67
C MET A 303 -20.12 -0.65 33.88
N MET A 304 -19.02 -1.33 34.21
CA MET A 304 -17.74 -1.24 33.48
C MET A 304 -17.87 -1.70 32.01
N ARG A 305 -18.85 -2.56 31.71
CA ARG A 305 -19.11 -3.07 30.36
C ARG A 305 -20.08 -2.18 29.57
N MET A 306 -21.01 -1.49 30.24
CA MET A 306 -21.97 -0.56 29.62
C MET A 306 -21.36 0.79 29.23
N MET A 307 -20.34 1.28 29.95
CA MET A 307 -19.61 2.52 29.58
C MET A 307 -18.59 2.33 28.44
N ARG A 308 -18.44 1.10 27.91
CA ARG A 308 -17.50 0.77 26.83
C ARG A 308 -18.10 0.84 25.42
N THR A 309 -19.39 1.13 25.27
CA THR A 309 -20.00 1.30 23.93
C THR A 309 -20.03 2.78 23.55
N PRO A 310 -19.42 3.19 22.42
CA PRO A 310 -19.76 4.47 21.82
C PRO A 310 -21.19 4.38 21.28
N SER A 311 -21.93 5.46 21.49
CA SER A 311 -23.25 5.73 20.94
C SER A 311 -23.29 5.44 19.44
N ALA A 312 -24.13 4.48 19.04
CA ALA A 312 -24.58 4.32 17.66
C ALA A 312 -26.08 4.59 17.63
N THR A 313 -26.43 5.80 17.22
CA THR A 313 -27.78 6.15 16.77
C THR A 313 -27.62 6.81 15.42
N ASP A 314 -27.98 6.10 14.35
CA ASP A 314 -29.10 6.55 13.51
C ASP A 314 -29.69 5.43 12.63
N SER A 315 -31.01 5.51 12.39
CA SER A 315 -31.88 4.78 11.43
C SER A 315 -32.60 3.46 11.83
N PRO A 316 -33.87 3.22 11.37
CA PRO A 316 -35.05 3.09 12.25
C PRO A 316 -35.70 1.68 12.31
N PRO A 317 -36.70 1.45 13.22
CA PRO A 317 -37.17 0.12 13.55
C PRO A 317 -38.22 -0.43 12.57
N LYS A 318 -38.10 -1.73 12.26
CA LYS A 318 -39.15 -2.52 11.62
C LYS A 318 -40.28 -2.83 12.61
N GLY A 319 -41.51 -2.52 12.19
CA GLY A 319 -42.74 -2.78 12.92
C GLY A 319 -43.10 -4.26 13.05
N SER A 320 -43.73 -4.56 14.17
CA SER A 320 -44.33 -5.83 14.55
C SER A 320 -45.70 -6.06 13.89
N LYS A 321 -46.05 -7.31 13.61
CA LYS A 321 -47.39 -7.94 13.80
C LYS A 321 -47.19 -9.46 13.95
N ARG A 322 -47.60 -10.07 15.09
CA ARG A 322 -48.82 -10.91 15.27
C ARG A 322 -48.97 -11.94 14.13
N GLY A 323 -49.06 -13.25 14.32
CA GLY A 323 -49.62 -14.09 15.40
C GLY A 323 -49.48 -15.59 15.00
N PRO A 324 -50.15 -16.52 15.69
CA PRO A 324 -49.69 -17.91 15.89
C PRO A 324 -50.40 -18.96 15.03
N ASN A 325 -49.74 -20.07 14.69
CA ASN A 325 -50.15 -21.47 14.99
C ASN A 325 -49.46 -22.55 14.14
N SER A 326 -49.10 -23.62 14.85
CA SER A 326 -49.29 -25.05 14.54
C SER A 326 -48.57 -25.75 13.37
N SER A 327 -48.19 -27.00 13.69
CA SER A 327 -47.99 -28.17 12.82
C SER A 327 -46.73 -28.16 11.94
N ALA A 328 -45.98 -29.23 11.72
CA ALA A 328 -45.99 -30.61 12.20
C ALA A 328 -44.63 -31.23 11.84
N LYS A 329 -44.22 -32.25 12.61
CA LYS A 329 -43.22 -33.26 12.21
C LYS A 329 -43.84 -34.15 11.10
N PRO A 330 -43.08 -34.72 10.16
CA PRO A 330 -42.52 -36.08 10.34
C PRO A 330 -41.10 -36.22 9.74
N GLU A 331 -40.14 -36.92 10.34
CA GLU A 331 -39.83 -38.37 10.30
C GLU A 331 -39.68 -39.07 8.93
N LYS A 332 -38.42 -39.51 8.69
CA LYS A 332 -37.87 -40.71 7.99
C LYS A 332 -38.13 -40.93 6.49
N THR A 333 -37.07 -41.18 5.72
CA THR A 333 -36.60 -42.54 5.32
C THR A 333 -35.53 -42.50 4.20
N THR A 334 -34.44 -43.24 4.44
CA THR A 334 -33.53 -44.04 3.58
C THR A 334 -33.52 -43.96 2.05
N ALA A 335 -32.32 -43.82 1.46
CA ALA A 335 -31.70 -44.66 0.38
C ALA A 335 -30.46 -43.91 -0.15
N GLN A 336 -29.22 -44.35 0.09
CA GLN A 336 -28.41 -45.22 -0.78
C GLN A 336 -28.64 -45.02 -2.28
N GLU A 337 -27.66 -44.44 -2.98
CA GLU A 337 -27.07 -45.04 -4.19
C GLU A 337 -25.77 -44.34 -4.60
N THR A 338 -24.88 -45.18 -5.12
CA THR A 338 -23.52 -44.97 -5.63
C THR A 338 -23.50 -44.23 -6.97
N HIS A 339 -22.46 -43.43 -7.25
CA HIS A 339 -21.91 -43.32 -8.61
C HIS A 339 -20.45 -42.86 -8.61
N THR A 340 -19.58 -43.79 -9.00
CA THR A 340 -18.23 -43.61 -9.55
C THR A 340 -18.32 -42.89 -10.89
N THR A 341 -17.49 -41.87 -11.18
CA THR A 341 -17.15 -41.47 -12.57
C THR A 341 -15.83 -40.68 -12.64
N GLN A 342 -14.87 -41.35 -13.30
CA GLN A 342 -13.88 -40.89 -14.29
C GLN A 342 -12.61 -40.10 -13.91
N ALA A 343 -11.55 -40.66 -14.50
CA ALA A 343 -10.17 -40.26 -14.53
C ALA A 343 -9.92 -39.09 -15.49
N SER A 344 -8.91 -38.30 -15.14
CA SER A 344 -8.32 -37.22 -15.92
C SER A 344 -7.32 -37.76 -16.94
N ASP A 345 -7.57 -37.53 -18.23
CA ASP A 345 -6.58 -37.66 -19.30
C ASP A 345 -5.66 -36.44 -19.30
N ASN A 346 -4.35 -36.72 -19.25
CA ASN A 346 -3.26 -35.76 -19.28
C ASN A 346 -2.48 -36.00 -20.59
N ALA A 347 -2.51 -35.05 -21.52
CA ALA A 347 -1.75 -35.12 -22.77
C ALA A 347 -0.87 -33.87 -22.91
N PRO A 348 0.46 -34.00 -23.12
CA PRO A 348 1.33 -32.87 -23.39
C PRO A 348 1.51 -32.62 -24.90
N THR A 349 1.59 -31.33 -25.24
CA THR A 349 1.95 -30.73 -26.53
C THR A 349 3.37 -31.10 -26.99
N PRO A 350 3.64 -31.34 -28.29
CA PRO A 350 5.01 -31.43 -28.80
C PRO A 350 5.52 -30.09 -29.40
N GLU A 351 6.78 -29.79 -29.10
CA GLU A 351 7.61 -28.72 -29.69
C GLU A 351 7.99 -29.01 -31.16
N PRO A 352 8.30 -27.98 -31.99
CA PRO A 352 8.85 -28.18 -33.33
C PRO A 352 10.39 -28.31 -33.33
N PRO A 353 10.99 -29.07 -34.28
CA PRO A 353 12.43 -29.31 -34.31
C PRO A 353 13.23 -28.20 -34.99
N SER A 354 14.42 -27.97 -34.43
CA SER A 354 15.58 -27.25 -34.97
C SER A 354 16.20 -27.94 -36.19
N SER A 355 16.57 -27.16 -37.22
CA SER A 355 17.48 -27.60 -38.29
C SER A 355 18.66 -26.63 -38.47
N GLU A 356 19.84 -27.07 -38.04
CA GLU A 356 21.17 -26.75 -38.62
C GLU A 356 21.28 -27.49 -39.99
N ALA A 357 22.06 -27.18 -41.03
CA ALA A 357 23.19 -26.30 -41.38
C ALA A 357 23.25 -26.24 -42.95
N PRO A 358 24.34 -25.87 -43.67
CA PRO A 358 25.49 -25.01 -43.36
C PRO A 358 25.77 -23.91 -44.44
N LEU A 359 26.57 -22.90 -44.09
CA LEU A 359 27.25 -22.02 -45.06
C LEU A 359 28.76 -22.20 -44.89
N THR A 360 29.41 -22.77 -45.91
CA THR A 360 30.87 -22.92 -45.99
C THR A 360 31.47 -21.74 -46.77
N SER A 361 32.33 -21.01 -46.07
CA SER A 361 33.60 -20.38 -46.47
C SER A 361 33.92 -20.20 -47.96
N ASP A 362 34.23 -18.95 -48.33
CA ASP A 362 35.29 -18.65 -49.31
C ASP A 362 36.04 -17.36 -48.89
N GLU A 363 37.30 -17.55 -48.49
CA GLU A 363 38.38 -16.56 -48.40
C GLU A 363 39.55 -17.26 -49.11
N THR A 364 40.17 -16.79 -50.19
CA THR A 364 41.12 -15.67 -50.37
C THR A 364 41.83 -15.98 -51.72
N THR A 365 42.30 -15.03 -52.55
CA THR A 365 43.66 -14.47 -52.46
C THR A 365 43.96 -13.54 -53.66
N ALA A 366 44.45 -12.33 -53.34
CA ALA A 366 45.47 -11.44 -53.96
C ALA A 366 45.51 -11.11 -55.47
N ALA A 367 45.66 -9.81 -55.83
CA ALA A 367 46.98 -9.13 -55.88
C ALA A 367 46.94 -7.69 -56.49
N SER A 368 47.40 -6.72 -55.71
CA SER A 368 48.21 -5.50 -55.99
C SER A 368 48.47 -4.99 -57.43
N LYS A 369 48.23 -3.68 -57.67
CA LYS A 369 49.22 -2.76 -58.30
C LYS A 369 48.91 -1.23 -58.15
N ALA A 370 49.85 -0.53 -57.51
CA ALA A 370 50.41 0.83 -57.74
C ALA A 370 49.57 2.15 -57.71
N GLU A 371 49.99 3.01 -56.78
CA GLU A 371 49.93 4.50 -56.63
C GLU A 371 50.73 5.30 -57.70
N PRO A 372 50.91 6.66 -57.64
CA PRO A 372 50.22 7.74 -56.89
C PRO A 372 49.96 9.04 -57.74
N GLN A 373 49.33 10.07 -57.16
CA GLN A 373 49.81 11.47 -57.22
C GLN A 373 49.03 12.42 -56.29
N ALA A 374 49.78 13.37 -55.71
CA ALA A 374 49.38 14.36 -54.71
C ALA A 374 49.40 15.78 -55.32
N GLU A 375 48.60 16.71 -54.79
CA GLU A 375 48.85 18.17 -54.73
C GLU A 375 47.71 18.83 -53.92
N HIS A 376 47.99 19.35 -52.72
CA HIS A 376 48.37 20.73 -52.36
C HIS A 376 47.19 21.59 -51.88
N ALA A 377 47.14 21.79 -50.56
CA ALA A 377 46.58 22.99 -49.93
C ALA A 377 47.74 23.93 -49.55
N PRO A 378 47.47 25.23 -49.38
CA PRO A 378 48.09 25.94 -48.28
C PRO A 378 47.11 26.77 -47.43
N ALA A 379 47.53 26.94 -46.18
CA ALA A 379 46.91 27.69 -45.10
C ALA A 379 47.17 29.22 -45.20
N THR A 380 46.28 29.99 -44.57
CA THR A 380 46.47 31.35 -44.00
C THR A 380 45.32 31.54 -42.99
N ASP A 381 45.48 31.40 -41.69
CA ASP A 381 46.13 32.28 -40.70
C ASP A 381 45.43 33.65 -40.49
N THR A 382 44.91 33.81 -39.27
CA THR A 382 44.22 34.99 -38.72
C THR A 382 45.27 35.91 -38.08
N PRO A 383 45.06 37.24 -38.01
CA PRO A 383 44.77 37.78 -36.69
C PRO A 383 43.77 38.96 -36.67
N ALA A 384 43.41 39.32 -35.44
CA ALA A 384 42.43 40.30 -34.99
C ALA A 384 42.91 41.77 -35.06
N GLU A 385 42.05 42.65 -34.49
CA GLU A 385 42.08 44.13 -34.37
C GLU A 385 41.44 44.87 -35.57
N GLY A 386 40.43 45.74 -35.45
CA GLY A 386 39.90 46.51 -34.34
C GLY A 386 40.33 47.97 -34.45
N THR A 387 39.55 48.84 -35.12
CA THR A 387 39.40 50.30 -34.84
C THR A 387 38.41 50.99 -35.79
N GLU A 388 37.60 51.86 -35.19
CA GLU A 388 36.63 52.85 -35.71
C GLU A 388 35.31 52.38 -36.35
#